data_AF-X1ALY1-F1
#
_entry.id   AF-X1ALY1-F1
#
_cell.length_a   1.000
_cell.length_b   1.000
_cell.length_c   1.000
_cell.angle_alpha   90.00
_cell.angle_beta   90.00
_cell.angle_gamma   90.00
#
_symmetry.space_group_name_H-M   'P 1'
#
loop_
_entity.id
_entity.type
_entity.pdbx_description
1 polymer ?
#
loop_
_entity_poly.entity_id
_entity_poly.type
_entity_poly.pdbx_seq_one_letter_code
_entity_poly.pdbx_strand_id
1 'polypeptide(L)'
;EEIALQLDVLNNEIAVVLAIDIDVTPPDAVAGIDTRTTASVSTTTLTGIGTLAQTNTLAVARDDIRAGGFVDGGVAFSRKADSSYTGDLDYLGLIATNNFFVQLTGVANLITKGVTGRVWLYRAKADSSTYAALVQSEVLSA
;
A
#
# COMPACT_ATOMS: atom_id res chain seq x y z
N GLU A 1 9.21 2.73 3.40
CA GLU A 1 9.80 1.66 4.22
C GLU A 1 9.83 0.38 3.42
N GLU A 2 10.89 -0.41 3.58
CA GLU A 2 11.10 -1.69 2.93
C GLU A 2 10.87 -2.79 3.98
N ILE A 3 10.02 -3.77 3.66
CA ILE A 3 9.63 -4.84 4.56
C ILE A 3 10.11 -6.17 3.99
N ALA A 4 10.98 -6.85 4.75
CA ALA A 4 11.56 -8.11 4.33
C ALA A 4 10.61 -9.29 4.58
N LEU A 5 10.34 -10.06 3.53
CA LEU A 5 9.58 -11.32 3.56
C LEU A 5 10.47 -12.53 3.81
N GLN A 6 11.79 -12.42 3.57
CA GLN A 6 12.76 -13.51 3.72
C GLN A 6 12.29 -14.79 2.99
N LEU A 7 12.10 -14.68 1.68
CA LEU A 7 11.67 -15.79 0.83
C LEU A 7 12.87 -16.66 0.44
N ASP A 8 12.65 -17.97 0.36
CA ASP A 8 13.63 -18.91 -0.15
C ASP A 8 13.67 -18.89 -1.68
N VAL A 9 14.54 -18.05 -2.22
CA VAL A 9 14.77 -17.90 -3.67
C VAL A 9 15.35 -19.15 -4.32
N LEU A 10 16.03 -20.03 -3.56
CA LEU A 10 16.59 -21.27 -4.11
C LEU A 10 15.49 -22.30 -4.36
N ASN A 11 14.44 -22.27 -3.53
CA ASN A 11 13.30 -23.15 -3.64
C ASN A 11 12.11 -22.53 -4.41
N ASN A 12 12.30 -21.40 -5.08
CA ASN A 12 11.26 -20.67 -5.82
C ASN A 12 10.04 -20.33 -4.95
N GLU A 13 10.30 -19.89 -3.71
CA GLU A 13 9.25 -19.49 -2.79
C GLU A 13 8.68 -18.12 -3.18
N ILE A 14 7.36 -18.01 -3.17
CA ILE A 14 6.60 -16.78 -3.42
C ILE A 14 5.66 -16.51 -2.25
N ALA A 15 5.37 -15.23 -2.01
CA ALA A 15 4.29 -14.83 -1.11
C ALA A 15 3.01 -14.57 -1.92
N VAL A 16 1.95 -15.30 -1.58
CA VAL A 16 0.62 -15.06 -2.13
C VAL A 16 -0.11 -14.16 -1.15
N VAL A 17 -0.39 -12.92 -1.57
CA VAL A 17 -1.10 -11.94 -0.76
C VAL A 17 -2.60 -12.15 -0.94
N LEU A 18 -3.31 -12.40 0.16
CA LEU A 18 -4.76 -12.61 0.17
C LEU A 18 -5.51 -11.30 0.35
N ALA A 19 -5.02 -10.47 1.27
CA ALA A 19 -5.64 -9.20 1.62
C ALA A 19 -4.60 -8.25 2.22
N ILE A 20 -4.86 -6.96 2.08
CA ILE A 20 -4.12 -5.88 2.73
C ILE A 20 -5.13 -4.91 3.31
N ASP A 21 -4.97 -4.60 4.59
CA ASP A 21 -5.70 -3.54 5.25
C ASP A 21 -4.70 -2.55 5.82
N ILE A 22 -4.85 -1.27 5.48
CA ILE A 22 -3.98 -0.19 5.90
C ILE A 22 -4.81 1.02 6.30
N ASP A 23 -4.50 1.56 7.47
CA ASP A 23 -5.10 2.77 8.04
C ASP A 23 -4.04 3.85 8.17
N VAL A 24 -4.38 5.06 7.74
CA VAL A 24 -3.55 6.25 7.89
C VAL A 24 -4.01 7.08 9.08
N THR A 25 -3.08 7.75 9.74
CA THR A 25 -3.45 8.76 10.74
C THR A 25 -4.20 9.92 10.06
N PRO A 26 -5.29 10.43 10.65
CA PRO A 26 -6.05 11.53 10.06
C PRO A 26 -5.16 12.77 9.76
N PRO A 27 -5.43 13.50 8.67
CA PRO A 27 -4.74 14.74 8.35
C PRO A 27 -5.09 15.85 9.36
N ASP A 28 -4.21 16.84 9.50
CA ASP A 28 -4.41 17.95 10.44
C ASP A 28 -5.48 18.93 9.91
N ALA A 29 -6.42 19.35 10.76
CA ALA A 29 -7.38 20.38 10.40
C ALA A 29 -6.71 21.76 10.53
N VAL A 30 -6.28 22.33 9.40
CA VAL A 30 -5.63 23.64 9.34
C VAL A 30 -6.50 24.62 8.56
N ALA A 31 -6.80 25.76 9.15
CA ALA A 31 -7.65 26.78 8.52
C ALA A 31 -7.03 27.30 7.22
N GLY A 32 -7.82 27.34 6.14
CA GLY A 32 -7.38 27.87 4.85
C GLY A 32 -6.42 26.96 4.05
N ILE A 33 -6.09 25.76 4.54
CA ILE A 33 -5.08 24.89 3.95
C ILE A 33 -5.63 23.48 3.77
N ASP A 34 -5.60 22.99 2.54
CA ASP A 34 -5.89 21.58 2.25
C ASP A 34 -4.79 20.69 2.82
N THR A 35 -5.18 19.70 3.62
CA THR A 35 -4.27 18.73 4.22
C THR A 35 -4.61 17.31 3.77
N ARG A 36 -3.61 16.43 3.75
CA ARG A 36 -3.79 15.04 3.30
C ARG A 36 -2.82 14.09 3.98
N THR A 37 -3.27 12.88 4.24
CA THR A 37 -2.40 11.74 4.55
C THR A 37 -2.68 10.64 3.53
N THR A 38 -1.64 10.14 2.87
CA THR A 38 -1.76 9.06 1.88
C THR A 38 -0.70 8.00 2.12
N ALA A 39 -1.09 6.73 2.07
CA ALA A 39 -0.18 5.61 2.11
C ALA A 39 -0.46 4.61 0.98
N SER A 40 0.57 3.90 0.56
CA SER A 40 0.48 2.83 -0.43
C SER A 40 1.33 1.62 -0.03
N VAL A 41 0.93 0.44 -0.50
CA VAL A 41 1.74 -0.78 -0.44
C VAL A 41 2.04 -1.22 -1.87
N SER A 42 3.31 -1.46 -2.19
CA SER A 42 3.75 -1.88 -3.52
C SER A 42 4.75 -3.03 -3.48
N THR A 43 4.82 -3.79 -4.57
CA THR A 43 5.78 -4.89 -4.74
C THR A 43 7.18 -4.39 -5.10
N THR A 44 7.28 -3.22 -5.71
CA THR A 44 8.56 -2.57 -6.07
C THR A 44 8.73 -1.21 -5.39
N THR A 45 9.97 -0.74 -5.32
CA THR A 45 10.29 0.58 -4.79
C THR A 45 9.67 1.67 -5.66
N LEU A 46 8.98 2.62 -5.03
CA LEU A 46 8.45 3.82 -5.68
C LEU A 46 9.13 5.06 -5.12
N THR A 47 9.32 6.08 -5.97
CA THR A 47 9.87 7.39 -5.58
C THR A 47 8.84 8.29 -4.88
N GLY A 48 7.56 7.90 -4.89
CA GLY A 48 6.45 8.58 -4.24
C GLY A 48 5.32 7.61 -3.90
N ILE A 49 4.14 8.15 -3.62
CA ILE A 49 2.94 7.34 -3.34
C ILE A 49 2.45 6.68 -4.63
N GLY A 50 2.26 5.35 -4.56
CA GLY A 50 1.64 4.58 -5.64
C GLY A 50 0.12 4.79 -5.70
N THR A 51 -0.45 4.57 -6.88
CA THR A 51 -1.90 4.57 -7.10
C THR A 51 -2.34 3.20 -7.61
N LEU A 52 -3.60 2.86 -7.41
CA LEU A 52 -4.16 1.59 -7.93
C LEU A 52 -4.18 1.50 -9.47
N ALA A 53 -3.80 2.57 -10.19
CA ALA A 53 -3.57 2.52 -11.63
C ALA A 53 -2.24 1.86 -12.00
N GLN A 54 -1.32 1.72 -11.05
CA GLN A 54 -0.03 1.07 -11.24
C GLN A 54 -0.14 -0.40 -10.83
N THR A 55 0.26 -1.31 -11.72
CA THR A 55 0.17 -2.76 -11.48
C THR A 55 0.95 -3.24 -10.27
N ASN A 56 2.03 -2.52 -9.91
CA ASN A 56 2.87 -2.85 -8.76
C ASN A 56 2.30 -2.35 -7.42
N THR A 57 1.19 -1.61 -7.41
CA THR A 57 0.57 -1.06 -6.18
C THR A 57 -0.60 -1.94 -5.75
N LEU A 58 -0.46 -2.60 -4.61
CA LEU A 58 -1.42 -3.57 -4.07
C LEU A 58 -2.54 -2.92 -3.25
N ALA A 59 -2.22 -1.83 -2.52
CA ALA A 59 -3.18 -1.14 -1.67
C ALA A 59 -2.87 0.35 -1.56
N VAL A 60 -3.91 1.16 -1.35
CA VAL A 60 -3.81 2.61 -1.13
C VAL A 60 -4.82 3.04 -0.08
N ALA A 61 -4.38 3.80 0.93
CA ALA A 61 -5.23 4.48 1.90
C ALA A 61 -5.04 5.99 1.79
N ARG A 62 -6.14 6.74 1.86
CA ARG A 62 -6.11 8.19 1.70
C ARG A 62 -7.24 8.88 2.47
N ASP A 63 -6.84 9.87 3.26
CA ASP A 63 -7.73 10.84 3.88
C ASP A 63 -7.28 12.26 3.51
N ASP A 64 -8.23 13.11 3.12
CA ASP A 64 -7.99 14.53 2.86
C ASP A 64 -9.00 15.45 3.53
N ILE A 65 -8.54 16.64 3.91
CA ILE A 65 -9.38 17.75 4.34
C ILE A 65 -9.28 18.85 3.29
N ARG A 66 -10.43 19.36 2.85
CA ARG A 66 -10.54 20.51 1.96
C ARG A 66 -10.96 21.73 2.75
N ALA A 67 -10.08 22.72 2.86
CA ALA A 67 -10.27 23.90 3.71
C ALA A 67 -10.10 25.22 2.94
N GLY A 68 -10.48 25.23 1.66
CA GLY A 68 -10.48 26.43 0.82
C GLY A 68 -11.58 27.43 1.19
N GLY A 69 -11.25 28.41 2.05
CA GLY A 69 -12.05 29.63 2.26
C GLY A 69 -13.15 29.60 3.33
N PHE A 70 -13.30 28.51 4.07
CA PHE A 70 -14.22 28.43 5.21
C PHE A 70 -13.47 28.71 6.51
N VAL A 71 -13.91 29.72 7.28
CA VAL A 71 -13.24 30.20 8.50
C VAL A 71 -13.11 29.13 9.59
N ASP A 72 -13.94 28.08 9.60
CA ASP A 72 -13.90 27.02 10.63
C ASP A 72 -14.43 25.64 10.18
N GLY A 73 -14.61 25.40 8.87
CA GLY A 73 -15.33 24.22 8.39
C GLY A 73 -14.64 23.52 7.23
N GLY A 74 -13.50 22.88 7.47
CA GLY A 74 -12.92 21.97 6.49
C GLY A 74 -13.85 20.76 6.25
N VAL A 75 -13.99 20.32 5.00
CA VAL A 75 -14.73 19.09 4.67
C VAL A 75 -13.76 17.92 4.63
N ALA A 76 -14.03 16.90 5.43
CA ALA A 76 -13.25 15.66 5.44
C ALA A 76 -13.74 14.70 4.36
N PHE A 77 -12.80 14.17 3.59
CA PHE A 77 -12.99 13.07 2.66
C PHE A 77 -12.14 11.89 3.12
N SER A 78 -12.79 10.75 3.34
CA SER A 78 -12.10 9.49 3.61
C SER A 78 -12.55 8.46 2.58
N ARG A 79 -11.60 7.66 2.11
CA ARG A 79 -11.89 6.46 1.32
C ARG A 79 -11.40 5.27 2.13
N LYS A 80 -12.34 4.51 2.69
CA LYS A 80 -12.05 3.23 3.33
C LYS A 80 -12.64 2.09 2.51
N ALA A 81 -11.85 1.06 2.28
CA ALA A 81 -12.40 -0.27 2.01
C ALA A 81 -12.79 -0.88 3.37
N ASP A 82 -13.77 -1.78 3.41
CA ASP A 82 -14.15 -2.44 4.66
C ASP A 82 -12.94 -3.12 5.32
N SER A 83 -12.73 -2.84 6.61
CA SER A 83 -11.52 -3.15 7.39
C SER A 83 -11.39 -4.64 7.78
N SER A 84 -12.00 -5.53 7.01
CA SER A 84 -11.78 -6.97 7.07
C SER A 84 -12.38 -7.60 5.82
N TYR A 85 -11.59 -8.39 5.11
CA TYR A 85 -12.12 -9.17 3.99
C TYR A 85 -13.20 -10.14 4.48
N THR A 86 -14.33 -10.22 3.78
CA THR A 86 -15.42 -11.16 4.08
C THR A 86 -15.54 -12.11 2.89
N GLY A 87 -15.01 -13.33 3.01
CA GLY A 87 -15.11 -14.37 1.98
C GLY A 87 -13.79 -15.06 1.63
N ASP A 88 -13.88 -16.07 0.76
CA ASP A 88 -12.73 -16.76 0.18
C ASP A 88 -12.20 -15.95 -1.01
N LEU A 89 -11.04 -15.29 -0.83
CA LEU A 89 -10.30 -14.62 -1.90
C LEU A 89 -9.20 -15.54 -2.40
N ASP A 90 -9.13 -15.76 -3.72
CA ASP A 90 -8.08 -16.59 -4.32
C ASP A 90 -6.69 -15.94 -4.15
N TYR A 91 -6.53 -14.68 -4.56
CA TYR A 91 -5.38 -13.83 -4.22
C TYR A 91 -5.63 -12.36 -4.63
N LEU A 92 -4.98 -11.43 -3.94
CA LEU A 92 -4.87 -10.00 -4.30
C LEU A 92 -3.67 -9.76 -5.24
N GLY A 93 -2.54 -10.38 -4.94
CA GLY A 93 -1.30 -10.21 -5.69
C GLY A 93 -0.25 -11.25 -5.30
N LEU A 94 0.78 -11.37 -6.12
CA LEU A 94 1.93 -12.25 -5.90
C LEU A 94 3.16 -11.39 -5.67
N ILE A 95 4.02 -11.84 -4.76
CA ILE A 95 5.33 -11.24 -4.50
C ILE A 95 6.39 -12.35 -4.61
N ALA A 96 7.21 -12.26 -5.64
CA ALA A 96 8.32 -13.18 -5.91
C ALA A 96 9.68 -12.61 -5.47
N THR A 97 9.74 -11.32 -5.15
CA THR A 97 10.92 -10.67 -4.59
C THR A 97 10.95 -10.72 -3.06
N ASN A 98 12.14 -10.52 -2.48
CA ASN A 98 12.35 -10.69 -1.04
C ASN A 98 11.68 -9.62 -0.17
N ASN A 99 11.23 -8.51 -0.76
CA ASN A 99 10.74 -7.36 -0.02
C ASN A 99 9.51 -6.78 -0.70
N PHE A 100 8.68 -6.12 0.09
CA PHE A 100 7.66 -5.20 -0.41
C PHE A 100 7.82 -3.85 0.27
N PHE A 101 7.11 -2.84 -0.21
CA PHE A 101 7.33 -1.46 0.19
C PHE A 101 6.04 -0.83 0.70
N VAL A 102 6.18 -0.05 1.76
CA VAL A 102 5.11 0.79 2.30
C VAL A 102 5.55 2.24 2.19
N GLN A 103 4.77 3.07 1.52
CA GLN A 103 5.04 4.51 1.42
C GLN A 103 3.99 5.28 2.20
N LEU A 104 4.41 6.39 2.81
CA LEU A 104 3.54 7.33 3.51
C LEU A 104 3.95 8.75 3.12
N THR A 105 2.96 9.59 2.85
CA THR A 105 3.15 11.00 2.55
C THR A 105 2.05 11.82 3.21
N GLY A 106 2.47 12.78 4.02
CA GLY A 106 1.63 13.85 4.52
C GLY A 106 1.81 15.11 3.66
N VAL A 107 0.72 15.78 3.33
CA VAL A 107 0.75 17.10 2.66
C VAL A 107 0.17 18.14 3.62
N ALA A 108 0.94 19.20 3.86
CA ALA A 108 0.57 20.35 4.68
C ALA A 108 0.12 20.03 6.14
N ASN A 109 0.62 18.91 6.68
CA ASN A 109 0.39 18.54 8.07
C ASN A 109 1.43 19.19 9.00
N LEU A 110 1.01 19.52 10.21
CA LEU A 110 1.84 20.11 11.27
C LEU A 110 2.58 19.03 12.07
N ILE A 111 1.99 17.83 12.16
CA ILE A 111 2.55 16.70 12.92
C ILE A 111 2.89 15.56 11.96
N THR A 112 3.92 14.78 12.32
CA THR A 112 4.27 13.53 11.65
C THR A 112 3.05 12.60 11.58
N LYS A 113 2.81 12.06 10.39
CA LYS A 113 1.74 11.11 10.13
C LYS A 113 2.27 9.68 10.20
N GLY A 114 1.36 8.74 10.43
CA GLY A 114 1.65 7.31 10.49
C GLY A 114 0.74 6.50 9.58
N VAL A 115 1.17 5.28 9.31
CA VAL A 115 0.37 4.22 8.70
C VAL A 115 0.50 2.97 9.54
N THR A 116 -0.60 2.28 9.77
CA THR A 116 -0.65 0.96 10.41
C THR A 116 -1.44 0.03 9.52
N GLY A 117 -1.17 -1.27 9.56
CA GLY A 117 -1.93 -2.21 8.76
C GLY A 117 -1.60 -3.66 9.03
N ARG A 118 -2.34 -4.53 8.35
CA ARG A 118 -2.14 -5.97 8.35
C ARG A 118 -2.13 -6.48 6.92
N VAL A 119 -1.17 -7.35 6.63
CA VAL A 119 -1.09 -8.10 5.38
C VAL A 119 -1.36 -9.56 5.70
N TRP A 120 -2.33 -10.15 5.01
CA TRP A 120 -2.60 -11.57 5.07
C TRP A 120 -1.96 -12.23 3.86
N LEU A 121 -1.06 -13.17 4.10
CA LEU A 121 -0.36 -13.90 3.05
C LEU A 121 -0.09 -15.32 3.49
N TYR A 122 0.13 -16.19 2.52
CA TYR A 122 0.71 -17.50 2.73
C TYR A 122 1.89 -17.70 1.77
N ARG A 123 2.78 -18.62 2.14
CA ARG A 123 3.94 -18.96 1.32
C ARG A 123 3.61 -20.12 0.40
N ALA A 124 4.01 -20.02 -0.86
CA ALA A 124 3.81 -21.05 -1.86
C ALA A 124 5.10 -21.30 -2.64
N LYS A 125 5.17 -22.46 -3.30
CA LYS A 125 6.27 -22.80 -4.21
C LYS A 125 5.76 -22.76 -5.64
N ALA A 126 6.42 -21.97 -6.49
CA ALA A 126 6.15 -21.95 -7.92
C ALA A 126 7.08 -22.93 -8.67
N ASP A 127 6.63 -23.44 -9.81
CA ASP A 127 7.51 -24.09 -10.77
C ASP A 127 8.53 -23.07 -11.33
N SER A 128 9.66 -23.58 -11.82
CA SER A 128 10.78 -22.71 -12.21
C SER A 128 10.42 -21.71 -13.32
N SER A 129 9.58 -22.11 -14.28
CA SER A 129 9.15 -21.22 -15.37
C SER A 129 8.25 -20.10 -14.87
N THR A 130 7.27 -20.43 -14.02
CA THR A 130 6.38 -19.41 -13.44
C THR A 130 7.14 -18.47 -12.51
N TYR A 131 8.03 -18.99 -11.66
CA TYR A 131 8.85 -18.16 -10.78
C TYR A 131 9.70 -17.16 -11.58
N ALA A 132 10.38 -17.61 -12.64
CA ALA A 132 11.18 -16.74 -13.49
C ALA A 132 10.33 -15.64 -14.17
N ALA A 133 9.13 -15.99 -14.65
CA ALA A 133 8.21 -15.04 -15.24
C ALA A 133 7.71 -14.00 -14.22
N LEU A 134 7.41 -14.42 -12.99
CA LEU A 134 6.97 -13.53 -11.92
C LEU A 134 8.08 -12.56 -11.50
N VAL A 135 9.30 -13.05 -11.29
CA VAL A 135 10.46 -12.20 -10.96
C VAL A 135 10.72 -11.21 -12.09
N GLN A 136 10.67 -11.65 -13.35
CA GLN A 136 10.85 -10.76 -14.49
C GLN A 136 9.77 -9.67 -14.54
N SER A 137 8.51 -10.05 -14.31
CA SER A 137 7.41 -9.09 -14.30
C SER A 137 7.55 -8.06 -13.19
N GLU A 138 8.01 -8.47 -12.00
CA GLU A 138 8.24 -7.54 -10.89
C GLU A 138 9.40 -6.58 -11.19
N VAL A 139 10.53 -7.09 -11.69
CA VAL A 139 11.69 -6.24 -12.04
C VAL A 139 11.34 -5.22 -13.13
N LEU A 140 10.48 -5.58 -14.09
CA LEU A 140 10.08 -4.70 -15.19
C LEU A 140 8.96 -3.72 -14.82
N SER A 141 8.22 -4.00 -13.73
CA SER A 141 7.12 -3.15 -13.26
C SER A 141 7.58 -1.96 -12.40
N ALA A 142 8.88 -1.76 -12.24
CA ALA A 142 9.49 -0.64 -11.51
C ALA A 142 9.48 0.67 -12.31
#